data_AF-S8C234-F1
#
_entry.id   AF-S8C234-F1
#
_cell.length_a   1.000
_cell.length_b   1.000
_cell.length_c   1.000
_cell.angle_alpha   90.00
_cell.angle_beta   90.00
_cell.angle_gamma   90.00
#
_symmetry.space_group_name_H-M   'P 1'
#
loop_
_entity.id
_entity.type
_entity.pdbx_description
1 polymer ?
#
loop_
_entity_poly.entity_id
_entity_poly.type
_entity_poly.pdbx_seq_one_letter_code
_entity_poly.pdbx_strand_id
1 'polypeptide(L)'
;MWLPGAKASIVGRKAGGRNGLVAVAIDKDKGSQHALKWANENLLSRGRTVILIHVINRPSSAGGGGNNFDIVNGVNKQSLDKATKELFLTFHCFCTRKDIHCFDVILEDTDVAKALTEYVAHAAIENLVLGASRHGFIK
;
A
#
# COMPACT_ATOMS: atom_id res chain seq x y z
N MET A 1 34.16 -23.62 -39.41
CA MET A 1 33.73 -22.25 -39.06
C MET A 1 32.22 -22.24 -38.95
N TRP A 2 31.67 -22.34 -37.74
CA TRP A 2 30.40 -21.74 -37.31
C TRP A 2 30.18 -22.07 -35.83
N LEU A 3 30.05 -21.06 -34.98
CA LEU A 3 29.62 -21.19 -33.58
C LEU A 3 28.08 -21.14 -33.53
N PRO A 4 27.41 -21.93 -32.67
CA PRO A 4 25.99 -21.73 -32.40
C PRO A 4 25.82 -20.43 -31.60
N GLY A 5 25.04 -19.50 -32.15
CA GLY A 5 24.74 -18.23 -31.52
C GLY A 5 23.98 -18.42 -30.21
N ALA A 6 24.56 -17.89 -29.13
CA ALA A 6 23.88 -17.74 -27.86
C ALA A 6 22.71 -16.77 -28.04
N LYS A 7 21.48 -17.30 -28.03
CA LYS A 7 20.31 -16.46 -27.71
C LYS A 7 20.41 -16.15 -26.23
N ALA A 8 20.89 -14.95 -25.91
CA ALA A 8 20.80 -14.38 -24.59
C ALA A 8 19.32 -14.27 -24.23
N SER A 9 18.81 -15.26 -23.52
CA SER A 9 17.58 -15.12 -22.76
C SER A 9 17.83 -14.03 -21.73
N ILE A 10 17.12 -12.90 -21.86
CA ILE A 10 17.02 -11.89 -20.80
C ILE A 10 16.15 -12.51 -19.72
N VAL A 11 16.66 -13.54 -19.06
CA VAL A 11 16.26 -13.88 -17.71
C VAL A 11 16.96 -12.83 -16.87
N GLY A 12 16.21 -11.79 -16.51
CA GLY A 12 16.62 -10.82 -15.52
C GLY A 12 17.24 -11.60 -14.36
N ARG A 13 18.55 -11.43 -14.19
CA ARG A 13 19.31 -12.12 -13.15
C ARG A 13 18.64 -11.80 -11.83
N LYS A 14 18.08 -12.83 -11.23
CA LYS A 14 17.66 -12.88 -9.83
C LYS A 14 18.87 -12.41 -9.00
N ALA A 15 18.89 -11.14 -8.63
CA ALA A 15 19.88 -10.59 -7.72
C ALA A 15 19.60 -11.23 -6.35
N GLY A 16 20.41 -12.23 -6.01
CA GLY A 16 20.37 -12.84 -4.69
C GLY A 16 20.74 -11.82 -3.62
N GLY A 17 19.92 -11.73 -2.58
CA GLY A 17 20.38 -11.38 -1.22
C GLY A 17 19.81 -10.12 -0.58
N ARG A 18 19.19 -9.20 -1.32
CA ARG A 18 18.48 -8.05 -0.72
C ARG A 18 17.05 -8.04 -1.22
N ASN A 19 16.17 -8.70 -0.48
CA ASN A 19 14.74 -8.42 -0.63
C ASN A 19 14.54 -7.01 -0.07
N GLY A 20 14.42 -6.04 -0.97
CA GLY A 20 14.18 -4.65 -0.64
C GLY A 20 12.93 -4.45 0.21
N LEU A 21 12.79 -3.25 0.77
CA LEU A 21 11.56 -2.88 1.47
C LEU A 21 10.36 -2.98 0.50
N VAL A 22 9.37 -3.77 0.90
CA VAL A 22 8.13 -3.97 0.14
C VAL A 22 7.01 -3.24 0.87
N ALA A 23 6.33 -2.35 0.15
CA ALA A 23 5.12 -1.71 0.63
C ALA A 23 3.92 -2.05 -0.24
N VAL A 24 2.75 -2.16 0.37
CA VAL A 24 1.47 -2.37 -0.28
C VAL A 24 0.56 -1.22 0.11
N ALA A 25 0.05 -0.48 -0.87
CA ALA A 25 -1.00 0.49 -0.60
C ALA A 25 -2.32 -0.25 -0.41
N ILE A 26 -3.02 0.09 0.68
CA ILE A 26 -4.27 -0.55 1.06
C ILE A 26 -5.42 0.46 1.12
N ASP A 27 -6.55 0.03 0.61
CA ASP A 27 -7.85 0.69 0.69
C ASP A 27 -8.95 -0.38 0.89
N LYS A 28 -10.20 0.06 1.07
CA LYS A 28 -11.38 -0.78 1.33
C LYS A 28 -11.83 -1.60 0.11
N ASP A 29 -11.04 -1.60 -0.97
CA ASP A 29 -11.39 -2.19 -2.23
C ASP A 29 -10.84 -3.63 -2.38
N LYS A 30 -11.36 -4.34 -3.39
CA LYS A 30 -10.85 -5.68 -3.71
C LYS A 30 -9.46 -5.62 -4.33
N GLY A 31 -9.09 -4.52 -5.00
CA GLY A 31 -7.78 -4.35 -5.62
C GLY A 31 -6.65 -4.50 -4.60
N SER A 32 -6.80 -3.87 -3.43
CA SER A 32 -5.84 -3.96 -2.32
C SER A 32 -5.63 -5.40 -1.81
N GLN A 33 -6.69 -6.21 -1.77
CA GLN A 33 -6.59 -7.63 -1.38
C GLN A 33 -5.79 -8.44 -2.41
N HIS A 34 -6.00 -8.18 -3.71
CA HIS A 34 -5.24 -8.84 -4.78
C HIS A 34 -3.77 -8.39 -4.79
N ALA A 35 -3.52 -7.11 -4.50
CA ALA A 35 -2.16 -6.56 -4.38
C ALA A 35 -1.37 -7.26 -3.27
N LEU A 36 -1.93 -7.41 -2.07
CA LEU A 36 -1.26 -8.11 -0.97
C LEU A 36 -1.03 -9.60 -1.29
N LYS A 37 -2.01 -10.26 -1.92
CA LYS A 37 -1.85 -11.64 -2.38
C LYS A 37 -0.70 -11.78 -3.37
N TRP A 38 -0.65 -10.90 -4.37
CA TRP A 38 0.41 -10.88 -5.37
C TRP A 38 1.78 -10.61 -4.72
N ALA A 39 1.87 -9.64 -3.81
CA ALA A 39 3.09 -9.34 -3.08
C ALA A 39 3.58 -10.57 -2.27
N ASN A 40 2.66 -11.29 -1.62
CA ASN A 40 2.96 -12.53 -0.91
C ASN A 40 3.51 -13.63 -1.83
N GLU A 41 3.00 -13.76 -3.05
CA GLU A 41 3.41 -14.82 -4.00
C GLU A 41 4.72 -14.49 -4.74
N ASN A 42 5.04 -13.19 -4.91
CA ASN A 42 6.13 -12.76 -5.79
C ASN A 42 7.32 -12.09 -5.07
N LEU A 43 7.07 -11.39 -3.95
CA LEU A 43 8.08 -10.54 -3.29
C LEU A 43 8.38 -10.95 -1.85
N LEU A 44 7.37 -11.41 -1.11
CA LEU A 44 7.51 -11.72 0.31
C LEU A 44 7.86 -13.20 0.52
N SER A 45 8.66 -13.45 1.56
CA SER A 45 8.93 -14.79 2.08
C SER A 45 8.53 -14.85 3.55
N ARG A 46 8.38 -16.06 4.10
CA ARG A 46 8.10 -16.25 5.54
C ARG A 46 9.11 -15.49 6.40
N GLY A 47 8.64 -14.90 7.49
CA GLY A 47 9.42 -14.09 8.42
C GLY A 47 9.83 -12.71 7.90
N ARG A 48 9.36 -12.27 6.72
CA ARG A 48 9.61 -10.91 6.22
C ARG A 48 8.55 -9.94 6.70
N THR A 49 8.90 -8.66 6.65
CA THR A 49 7.98 -7.56 6.95
C THR A 49 7.46 -6.93 5.66
N VAL A 50 6.16 -6.68 5.60
CA VAL A 50 5.51 -5.86 4.57
C VAL A 50 4.99 -4.58 5.20
N ILE A 51 5.20 -3.45 4.53
CA ILE A 51 4.66 -2.16 4.97
C ILE A 51 3.26 -2.00 4.36
N LEU A 52 2.24 -1.84 5.19
CA LEU A 52 0.88 -1.58 4.76
C LEU A 52 0.63 -0.08 4.86
N ILE A 53 0.43 0.60 3.73
CA ILE A 53 0.22 2.04 3.68
C ILE A 53 -1.24 2.35 3.38
N HIS A 54 -1.92 3.02 4.29
CA HIS A 54 -3.24 3.59 4.05
C HIS A 54 -3.14 5.11 4.00
N VAL A 55 -3.77 5.74 2.99
CA VAL A 55 -3.90 7.20 2.92
C VAL A 55 -5.33 7.60 3.25
N ILE A 56 -5.49 8.36 4.32
CA ILE A 56 -6.74 9.03 4.66
C ILE A 56 -6.86 10.25 3.76
N ASN A 57 -7.77 10.15 2.78
CA ASN A 57 -8.11 11.29 1.94
C ASN A 57 -9.14 12.18 2.66
N ARG A 58 -8.67 13.28 3.27
CA ARG A 58 -9.56 14.33 3.76
C ARG A 58 -9.78 15.35 2.65
N PRO A 59 -11.02 15.54 2.15
CA PRO A 59 -11.30 16.71 1.33
C PRO A 59 -11.04 17.95 2.18
N SER A 60 -10.24 18.87 1.66
CA SER A 60 -10.01 20.17 2.27
C SER A 60 -11.37 20.80 2.59
N SER A 61 -11.69 20.96 3.87
CA SER A 61 -12.91 21.64 4.30
C SER A 61 -12.93 23.03 3.68
N ALA A 62 -13.80 23.22 2.69
CA ALA A 62 -14.19 24.53 2.23
C ALA A 62 -14.62 25.36 3.46
N GLY A 63 -14.07 26.57 3.59
CA GLY A 63 -14.32 27.44 4.72
C GLY A 63 -15.82 27.71 4.94
N GLY A 64 -16.20 27.80 6.22
CA GLY A 64 -17.53 28.20 6.66
C GLY A 64 -17.54 28.23 8.19
N GLY A 65 -17.62 29.42 8.76
CA GLY A 65 -17.37 29.69 10.18
C GLY A 65 -18.44 29.18 11.14
N GLY A 66 -18.09 29.20 12.43
CA GLY A 66 -19.02 29.13 13.55
C GLY A 66 -18.82 27.92 14.47
N ASN A 67 -17.94 28.09 15.48
CA ASN A 67 -17.96 27.57 16.87
C ASN A 67 -18.74 26.29 17.26
N ASN A 68 -18.93 25.31 16.36
CA ASN A 68 -19.52 23.99 16.66
C ASN A 68 -18.77 22.82 15.97
N PHE A 69 -17.60 23.09 15.40
CA PHE A 69 -16.84 22.19 14.52
C PHE A 69 -16.14 21.03 15.26
N ASP A 70 -15.80 21.19 16.53
CA ASP A 70 -14.99 20.21 17.26
C ASP A 70 -15.77 18.95 17.65
N ILE A 71 -17.08 19.05 17.90
CA ILE A 71 -17.91 17.90 18.29
C ILE A 71 -18.18 16.99 17.08
N VAL A 72 -18.46 17.56 15.91
CA VAL A 72 -18.76 16.81 14.68
C VAL A 72 -17.50 16.17 14.09
N ASN A 73 -16.36 16.86 14.17
CA ASN A 73 -15.06 16.29 13.81
C ASN A 73 -14.62 15.19 14.77
N GLY A 74 -14.89 15.31 16.06
CA GLY A 74 -14.60 14.25 17.04
C GLY A 74 -15.32 12.94 16.71
N VAL A 75 -16.60 13.01 16.36
CA VAL A 75 -17.42 11.85 15.97
C VAL A 75 -16.97 11.26 14.63
N ASN A 76 -16.70 12.10 13.62
CA ASN A 76 -16.20 11.64 12.32
C ASN A 76 -14.77 11.08 12.40
N LYS A 77 -13.93 11.59 13.30
CA LYS A 77 -12.59 11.05 13.54
C LYS A 77 -12.67 9.68 14.21
N GLN A 78 -13.52 9.49 15.22
CA GLN A 78 -13.71 8.19 15.86
C GLN A 78 -14.24 7.12 14.89
N SER A 79 -15.18 7.48 14.02
CA SER A 79 -15.72 6.54 13.02
C SER A 79 -14.69 6.17 11.95
N LEU A 80 -13.89 7.14 11.51
CA LEU A 80 -12.79 6.93 10.57
C LEU A 80 -11.66 6.07 11.19
N ASP A 81 -11.29 6.33 12.44
CA ASP A 81 -10.29 5.55 13.17
C ASP A 81 -10.75 4.10 13.34
N LYS A 82 -12.04 3.88 13.65
CA LYS A 82 -12.62 2.54 13.72
C LYS A 82 -12.55 1.84 12.36
N ALA A 83 -12.97 2.51 11.28
CA ALA A 83 -12.92 1.94 9.94
C ALA A 83 -11.49 1.62 9.49
N THR A 84 -10.51 2.45 9.86
CA THR A 84 -9.10 2.23 9.56
C THR A 84 -8.56 1.03 10.31
N LYS A 85 -8.88 0.89 11.61
CA LYS A 85 -8.51 -0.29 12.40
C LYS A 85 -9.08 -1.59 11.83
N GLU A 86 -10.36 -1.58 11.44
CA GLU A 86 -11.00 -2.75 10.81
C GLU A 86 -10.36 -3.10 9.45
N LEU A 87 -9.95 -2.09 8.69
CA LEU A 87 -9.21 -2.26 7.44
C LEU A 87 -7.88 -2.99 7.69
N PHE A 88 -7.03 -2.46 8.57
CA PHE A 88 -5.73 -3.07 8.89
C PHE A 88 -5.89 -4.47 9.49
N LEU A 89 -6.88 -4.68 10.36
CA LEU A 89 -7.14 -5.99 10.96
C LEU A 89 -7.37 -7.09 9.90
N THR A 90 -8.06 -6.75 8.82
CA THR A 90 -8.33 -7.67 7.71
C THR A 90 -7.03 -8.11 7.03
N PHE A 91 -6.12 -7.17 6.78
CA PHE A 91 -4.82 -7.46 6.16
C PHE A 91 -3.85 -8.14 7.15
N HIS A 92 -3.90 -7.82 8.43
CA HIS A 92 -3.12 -8.50 9.48
C HIS A 92 -3.48 -9.97 9.57
N CYS A 93 -4.78 -10.29 9.53
CA CYS A 93 -5.23 -11.68 9.52
C CYS A 93 -4.62 -12.44 8.33
N PHE A 94 -4.48 -11.78 7.16
CA PHE A 94 -3.82 -12.36 6.00
C PHE A 94 -2.31 -12.55 6.22
N CYS A 95 -1.58 -11.53 6.70
CA CYS A 95 -0.14 -11.64 6.96
C CYS A 95 0.17 -12.76 7.98
N THR A 96 -0.57 -12.81 9.10
CA THR A 96 -0.36 -13.80 10.18
C THR A 96 -0.56 -15.22 9.68
N ARG A 97 -1.58 -15.47 8.85
CA ARG A 97 -1.81 -16.79 8.24
C ARG A 97 -0.68 -17.22 7.28
N LYS A 98 0.07 -16.25 6.75
CA LYS A 98 1.19 -16.47 5.83
C LYS A 98 2.56 -16.38 6.50
N ASP A 99 2.59 -16.20 7.82
CA ASP A 99 3.83 -16.08 8.59
C ASP A 99 4.68 -14.88 8.11
N ILE A 100 4.02 -13.73 7.93
CA ILE A 100 4.59 -12.45 7.50
C ILE A 100 4.27 -11.40 8.57
N HIS A 101 5.22 -10.51 8.84
CA HIS A 101 5.01 -9.36 9.71
C HIS A 101 4.42 -8.20 8.90
N CYS A 102 3.38 -7.53 9.41
CA CYS A 102 2.93 -6.27 8.80
C CYS A 102 3.45 -5.09 9.65
N PHE A 103 3.81 -4.00 8.98
CA PHE A 103 4.09 -2.71 9.60
C PHE A 103 3.11 -1.67 9.05
N ASP A 104 2.31 -1.07 9.93
CA ASP A 104 1.22 -0.20 9.52
C ASP A 104 1.67 1.25 9.41
N VAL A 105 1.29 1.89 8.32
CA VAL A 105 1.56 3.30 8.03
C VAL A 105 0.25 3.95 7.63
N ILE A 106 -0.10 5.02 8.34
CA ILE A 106 -1.27 5.85 8.03
C ILE A 106 -0.75 7.23 7.63
N LEU A 107 -1.09 7.65 6.42
CA LEU A 107 -0.80 8.98 5.90
C LEU A 107 -2.11 9.76 5.80
N GLU A 108 -2.02 11.08 5.89
CA GLU A 108 -3.16 11.98 5.71
C GLU A 108 -2.79 13.01 4.64
N ASP A 109 -3.48 12.99 3.49
CA ASP A 109 -3.28 13.95 2.41
C ASP A 109 -4.53 14.04 1.53
N THR A 110 -4.70 15.17 0.86
CA THR A 110 -5.70 15.40 -0.20
C THR A 110 -5.37 14.63 -1.49
N ASP A 111 -4.08 14.49 -1.82
CA ASP A 111 -3.59 13.79 -3.00
C ASP A 111 -2.95 12.45 -2.58
N VAL A 112 -3.70 11.37 -2.81
CA VAL A 112 -3.27 10.01 -2.47
C VAL A 112 -1.99 9.61 -3.21
N ALA A 113 -1.86 9.98 -4.49
CA ALA A 113 -0.71 9.58 -5.29
C ALA A 113 0.55 10.32 -4.82
N LYS A 114 0.41 11.61 -4.51
CA LYS A 114 1.50 12.41 -3.92
C LYS A 114 1.96 11.82 -2.59
N ALA A 115 1.05 11.58 -1.66
CA ALA A 115 1.38 11.05 -0.33
C ALA A 115 2.12 9.70 -0.41
N LEU A 116 1.64 8.78 -1.26
CA LEU A 116 2.30 7.50 -1.47
C LEU A 116 3.70 7.67 -2.07
N THR A 117 3.84 8.51 -3.10
CA THR A 117 5.13 8.70 -3.79
C THR A 117 6.16 9.36 -2.88
N GLU A 118 5.74 10.38 -2.13
CA GLU A 118 6.59 11.08 -1.17
C GLU A 118 7.04 10.13 -0.05
N TYR A 119 6.12 9.37 0.54
CA TYR A 119 6.47 8.38 1.56
C TYR A 119 7.41 7.30 1.03
N VAL A 120 7.16 6.77 -0.16
CA VAL A 120 8.01 5.75 -0.80
C VAL A 120 9.42 6.26 -1.06
N ALA A 121 9.55 7.51 -1.53
CA ALA A 121 10.84 8.16 -1.73
C ALA A 121 11.58 8.37 -0.40
N HIS A 122 10.89 8.88 0.63
CA HIS A 122 11.49 9.15 1.94
C HIS A 122 11.90 7.88 2.70
N ALA A 123 11.08 6.84 2.65
CA ALA A 123 11.32 5.58 3.35
C ALA A 123 12.25 4.62 2.58
N ALA A 124 12.76 5.02 1.41
CA ALA A 124 13.57 4.18 0.52
C ALA A 124 12.91 2.83 0.22
N ILE A 125 11.59 2.85 -0.06
CA ILE A 125 10.84 1.65 -0.42
C ILE A 125 11.24 1.22 -1.82
N GLU A 126 11.71 -0.01 -1.97
CA GLU A 126 12.21 -0.55 -3.24
C GLU A 126 11.07 -1.06 -4.13
N ASN A 127 10.05 -1.67 -3.52
CA ASN A 127 8.92 -2.23 -4.25
C ASN A 127 7.60 -1.73 -3.65
N LEU A 128 6.87 -0.90 -4.41
CA LEU A 128 5.51 -0.49 -4.09
C LEU A 128 4.52 -1.31 -4.92
N VAL A 129 3.60 -1.99 -4.25
CA VAL A 129 2.51 -2.75 -4.89
C VAL A 129 1.19 -2.03 -4.67
N LEU A 130 0.44 -1.82 -5.75
CA LEU A 130 -0.83 -1.11 -5.74
C LEU A 130 -1.95 -2.00 -6.29
N GLY A 131 -3.15 -1.85 -5.75
CA GLY A 131 -4.36 -2.46 -6.30
C GLY A 131 -4.84 -1.73 -7.56
N ALA A 132 -5.26 -2.46 -8.58
CA ALA A 132 -5.91 -1.85 -9.74
C ALA A 132 -7.33 -1.39 -9.35
N SER A 133 -7.59 -0.09 -9.46
CA SER A 133 -8.95 0.43 -9.33
C SER A 133 -9.80 0.03 -10.54
N ARG A 134 -11.00 -0.47 -10.28
CA ARG A 134 -11.97 -0.80 -11.34
C ARG A 134 -12.76 0.42 -11.84
N HIS A 135 -12.64 1.55 -11.14
CA HIS A 135 -13.28 2.81 -11.52
C HIS A 135 -12.25 3.67 -12.27
N GLY A 136 -11.92 3.24 -13.49
CA GLY A 136 -10.98 3.96 -14.35
C GLY A 136 -11.57 5.29 -14.82
N PHE A 137 -10.80 6.37 -14.66
CA PHE A 137 -11.03 7.66 -15.30
C PHE A 137 -10.89 7.51 -16.82
N ILE A 138 -11.94 7.06 -17.50
CA ILE A 138 -12.11 7.35 -18.93
C ILE A 138 -12.95 8.62 -18.97
N LYS A 139 -12.34 9.72 -19.42
CA LYS A 139 -13.03 10.95 -19.82
C LYS A 139 -12.83 11.11 -21.31
#